data_AF-A0A4V1RIJ8-F1
#
_entry.id   AF-A0A4V1RIJ8-F1
#
_cell.length_a   1.000
_cell.length_b   1.000
_cell.length_c   1.000
_cell.angle_alpha   90.00
_cell.angle_beta   90.00
_cell.angle_gamma   90.00
#
_symmetry.space_group_name_H-M   'P 1'
#
loop_
_entity.id
_entity.type
_entity.pdbx_description
1 polymer ?
#
loop_
_entity_poly.entity_id
_entity_poly.type
_entity_poly.pdbx_seq_one_letter_code
_entity_poly.pdbx_strand_id
1 'polypeptide(L)'
;MRRLTIWGTAVAMAVLGTMPAAAAEPGITPVQYGGPMMGDPMMGGPMMGGPGYGMPDGDPGPGPFMDPGPYGGSPDGGGFQGGGPYGGGPARRRASRGPMGPFRSYHGFRIDVGGAEGRIRLDGAIAAVHDQIDIVDRSGVGPAMLARFRAVPIRISVSFAGGGSHYSGGSEVTLGSLQANDTRPVLLHEYMHVLEYRTFPGGFRNATVRRFFDEARARGLYPPEAYMMSNPAEFFAVTASCFLNGTVARDPYTRDTIRTRQPDYYAYLSRLFGPRPDSAAVGTTAAVAAR
;
A
#
# COMPACT_ATOMS: atom_id res chain seq x y z
N MET A 1 52.44 1.04 53.89
CA MET A 1 51.52 0.02 53.32
C MET A 1 51.25 0.39 51.88
N ARG A 2 51.64 -0.46 50.93
CA ARG A 2 51.44 -0.29 49.48
C ARG A 2 50.20 -1.05 49.06
N ARG A 3 49.35 -0.44 48.23
CA ARG A 3 48.69 -1.06 47.06
C ARG A 3 48.02 0.03 46.21
N LEU A 4 48.48 0.12 44.98
CA LEU A 4 48.04 1.01 43.91
C LEU A 4 47.21 0.13 42.96
N THR A 5 45.97 0.52 42.64
CA THR A 5 45.14 -0.17 41.63
C THR A 5 44.78 0.84 40.56
N ILE A 6 45.22 0.58 39.34
CA ILE A 6 44.94 1.31 38.09
C ILE A 6 43.82 0.54 37.38
N TRP A 7 42.77 1.24 36.91
CA TRP A 7 41.83 0.71 35.92
C TRP A 7 41.91 1.56 34.66
N GLY A 8 42.17 0.86 33.54
CA GLY A 8 42.45 1.41 32.23
C GLY A 8 41.19 1.83 31.48
N THR A 9 41.41 2.81 30.60
CA THR A 9 40.46 3.36 29.63
C THR A 9 40.42 2.45 28.40
N ALA A 10 39.23 1.97 28.01
CA ALA A 10 39.02 1.30 26.74
C ALA A 10 38.52 2.31 25.70
N VAL A 11 39.31 2.51 24.65
CA VAL A 11 38.96 3.28 23.45
C VAL A 11 38.31 2.33 22.45
N ALA A 12 37.04 2.55 22.11
CA ALA A 12 36.37 1.88 21.00
C ALA A 12 36.58 2.69 19.71
N MET A 13 37.39 2.15 18.79
CA MET A 13 37.53 2.65 17.42
C MET A 13 36.34 2.21 16.57
N ALA A 14 35.58 3.17 16.05
CA ALA A 14 34.54 2.92 15.05
C ALA A 14 35.18 2.77 13.66
N VAL A 15 35.00 1.60 13.03
CA VAL A 15 35.36 1.36 11.64
C VAL A 15 34.22 1.87 10.76
N LEU A 16 34.45 2.99 10.07
CA LEU A 16 33.57 3.50 9.01
C LEU A 16 33.78 2.66 7.74
N GLY A 17 32.87 1.72 7.49
CA GLY A 17 32.78 1.01 6.22
C GLY A 17 32.08 1.88 5.17
N THR A 18 32.81 2.27 4.12
CA THR A 18 32.25 2.85 2.91
C THR A 18 31.47 1.80 2.13
N MET A 19 30.17 2.01 1.93
CA MET A 19 29.35 1.21 1.00
C MET A 19 29.54 1.70 -0.44
N PRO A 20 29.56 0.81 -1.45
CA PRO A 20 29.73 1.20 -2.84
C PRO A 20 28.46 1.84 -3.41
N ALA A 21 28.65 2.75 -4.36
CA ALA A 21 27.60 3.38 -5.14
C ALA A 21 26.73 2.33 -5.85
N ALA A 22 25.42 2.61 -5.94
CA ALA A 22 24.46 1.80 -6.67
C ALA A 22 24.92 1.58 -8.12
N ALA A 23 25.23 0.32 -8.45
CA ALA A 23 25.51 -0.08 -9.82
C ALA A 23 24.25 0.11 -10.67
N ALA A 24 24.40 0.79 -11.81
CA ALA A 24 23.42 0.78 -12.87
C ALA A 24 23.20 -0.67 -13.33
N GLU A 25 21.94 -1.09 -13.46
CA GLU A 25 21.60 -2.44 -13.90
C GLU A 25 22.08 -2.69 -15.35
N PRO A 26 22.56 -3.90 -15.68
CA PRO A 26 22.84 -4.28 -17.05
C PRO A 26 21.54 -4.35 -17.86
N GLY A 27 21.55 -3.69 -19.01
CA GLY A 27 20.43 -3.67 -19.96
C GLY A 27 19.99 -5.08 -20.34
N ILE A 28 18.73 -5.40 -20.04
CA ILE A 28 18.05 -6.58 -20.55
C ILE A 28 17.84 -6.37 -22.06
N THR A 29 18.57 -7.12 -22.86
CA THR A 29 18.30 -7.25 -24.30
C THR A 29 16.98 -8.01 -24.50
N PRO A 30 16.06 -7.53 -25.36
CA PRO A 30 14.83 -8.25 -25.64
C PRO A 30 15.12 -9.56 -26.35
N VAL A 31 14.54 -10.65 -25.83
CA VAL A 31 14.51 -11.94 -26.51
C VAL A 31 13.61 -11.81 -27.73
N GLN A 32 14.22 -11.94 -28.91
CA GLN A 32 13.58 -11.90 -30.21
C GLN A 32 12.99 -13.28 -30.51
N TYR A 33 11.68 -13.46 -30.29
CA TYR A 33 10.95 -14.62 -30.83
C TYR A 33 10.48 -14.28 -32.25
N GLY A 34 11.13 -14.88 -33.24
CA GLY A 34 10.76 -14.83 -34.64
C GLY A 34 10.33 -16.20 -35.17
N GLY A 35 9.20 -16.24 -35.88
CA GLY A 35 8.78 -17.33 -36.76
C GLY A 35 7.27 -17.65 -36.69
N PRO A 36 6.67 -18.15 -37.78
CA PRO A 36 6.31 -17.34 -38.95
C PRO A 36 4.79 -17.24 -39.19
N MET A 37 4.40 -16.16 -39.85
CA MET A 37 3.06 -15.92 -40.41
C MET A 37 2.90 -16.66 -41.75
N MET A 38 1.89 -17.53 -41.84
CA MET A 38 1.24 -18.02 -43.06
C MET A 38 -0.15 -18.51 -42.60
N GLY A 39 -1.30 -18.18 -43.15
CA GLY A 39 -1.73 -17.28 -44.22
C GLY A 39 -3.27 -17.37 -44.25
N ASP A 40 -3.94 -16.25 -44.48
CA ASP A 40 -5.33 -16.24 -44.97
C ASP A 40 -5.32 -16.66 -46.45
N PRO A 41 -6.36 -17.33 -47.01
CA PRO A 41 -7.57 -16.59 -47.39
C PRO A 41 -8.93 -17.34 -47.52
N MET A 42 -10.00 -16.57 -47.31
CA MET A 42 -11.26 -16.49 -48.09
C MET A 42 -12.39 -17.55 -47.96
N MET A 43 -13.62 -17.02 -48.19
CA MET A 43 -14.94 -17.65 -48.43
C MET A 43 -15.72 -18.04 -47.16
N GLY A 44 -16.99 -17.73 -46.92
CA GLY A 44 -18.08 -17.17 -47.73
C GLY A 44 -19.43 -17.76 -47.25
N GLY A 45 -20.42 -16.91 -46.94
CA GLY A 45 -21.85 -17.23 -47.05
C GLY A 45 -22.62 -17.88 -45.87
N PRO A 46 -23.98 -17.82 -45.89
CA PRO A 46 -24.85 -17.78 -44.69
C PRO A 46 -25.77 -19.01 -44.50
N MET A 47 -26.53 -19.03 -43.38
CA MET A 47 -27.91 -19.56 -43.19
C MET A 47 -28.14 -20.55 -42.01
N MET A 48 -29.27 -20.33 -41.30
CA MET A 48 -30.15 -21.27 -40.54
C MET A 48 -29.60 -21.87 -39.22
N GLY A 49 -30.32 -22.08 -38.11
CA GLY A 49 -31.73 -21.95 -37.75
C GLY A 49 -32.11 -23.04 -36.70
N GLY A 50 -32.29 -22.67 -35.42
CA GLY A 50 -33.03 -23.36 -34.31
C GLY A 50 -32.76 -24.87 -34.00
N PRO A 51 -33.48 -25.52 -33.04
CA PRO A 51 -34.31 -25.07 -31.89
C PRO A 51 -33.68 -25.52 -30.53
N GLY A 52 -33.98 -24.98 -29.34
CA GLY A 52 -35.25 -25.02 -28.60
C GLY A 52 -35.19 -26.05 -27.45
N TYR A 53 -35.04 -25.60 -26.20
CA TYR A 53 -35.28 -26.42 -24.99
C TYR A 53 -36.13 -25.62 -23.99
N GLY A 54 -37.32 -26.14 -23.71
CA GLY A 54 -38.24 -25.64 -22.68
C GLY A 54 -37.96 -26.27 -21.31
N MET A 55 -38.25 -25.50 -20.27
CA MET A 55 -38.34 -25.93 -18.87
C MET A 55 -39.78 -25.68 -18.40
N PRO A 56 -40.44 -26.62 -17.69
CA PRO A 56 -41.78 -26.40 -17.16
C PRO A 56 -41.79 -25.81 -15.75
N ASP A 57 -42.88 -25.09 -15.49
CA ASP A 57 -43.30 -24.45 -14.25
C ASP A 57 -43.52 -25.43 -13.08
N GLY A 58 -43.35 -24.93 -11.86
CA GLY A 58 -43.77 -25.60 -10.64
C GLY A 58 -43.44 -24.83 -9.36
N ASP A 59 -44.33 -23.89 -8.98
CA ASP A 59 -44.48 -23.31 -7.63
C ASP A 59 -45.75 -23.93 -6.99
N PRO A 60 -45.84 -24.15 -5.66
CA PRO A 60 -46.22 -23.08 -4.73
C PRO A 60 -45.51 -23.11 -3.34
N GLY A 61 -45.39 -21.93 -2.70
CA GLY A 61 -44.87 -21.68 -1.33
C GLY A 61 -45.67 -22.28 -0.16
N PRO A 62 -45.60 -21.78 1.12
CA PRO A 62 -45.47 -20.36 1.52
C PRO A 62 -44.62 -20.00 2.78
N GLY A 63 -44.11 -18.74 2.81
CA GLY A 63 -44.00 -17.83 3.98
C GLY A 63 -42.85 -18.01 5.00
N PRO A 64 -42.68 -17.05 5.95
CA PRO A 64 -42.50 -15.59 5.75
C PRO A 64 -41.30 -15.05 6.56
N PHE A 65 -40.43 -14.17 6.05
CA PHE A 65 -39.58 -13.33 6.95
C PHE A 65 -39.04 -12.06 6.26
N MET A 66 -39.52 -10.92 6.78
CA MET A 66 -38.93 -9.58 6.94
C MET A 66 -38.32 -8.79 5.76
N ASP A 67 -39.07 -7.74 5.44
CA ASP A 67 -38.74 -6.43 4.85
C ASP A 67 -37.55 -5.72 5.56
N PRO A 68 -36.63 -5.08 4.80
CA PRO A 68 -36.63 -3.61 4.84
C PRO A 68 -36.36 -2.95 3.47
N GLY A 69 -37.31 -2.15 2.98
CA GLY A 69 -37.07 -1.09 1.99
C GLY A 69 -36.43 0.18 2.61
N PRO A 70 -36.28 1.28 1.85
CA PRO A 70 -36.13 1.37 0.40
C PRO A 70 -34.90 2.23 0.00
N TYR A 71 -34.05 1.75 -0.92
CA TYR A 71 -33.22 2.64 -1.75
C TYR A 71 -33.96 2.87 -3.06
N GLY A 72 -34.61 4.04 -3.14
CA GLY A 72 -35.24 4.51 -4.37
C GLY A 72 -34.19 4.84 -5.43
N GLY A 73 -34.28 4.14 -6.56
CA GLY A 73 -33.70 4.60 -7.81
C GLY A 73 -34.57 5.70 -8.42
N SER A 74 -33.93 6.70 -9.01
CA SER A 74 -34.53 7.53 -10.05
C SER A 74 -33.67 7.42 -11.32
N PRO A 75 -34.28 7.37 -12.52
CA PRO A 75 -33.59 7.11 -13.76
C PRO A 75 -33.33 8.43 -14.49
N ASP A 76 -32.07 8.82 -14.67
CA ASP A 76 -31.72 9.76 -15.72
C ASP A 76 -30.40 9.36 -16.38
N GLY A 77 -30.50 9.12 -17.68
CA GLY A 77 -29.40 8.70 -18.54
C GLY A 77 -28.39 9.81 -18.77
N GLY A 78 -27.12 9.41 -18.75
CA GLY A 78 -25.99 10.21 -19.24
C GLY A 78 -24.84 9.27 -19.53
N GLY A 79 -24.51 9.11 -20.82
CA GLY A 79 -23.51 8.17 -21.31
C GLY A 79 -22.16 8.28 -20.59
N PHE A 80 -21.68 7.15 -20.07
CA PHE A 80 -20.35 7.02 -19.50
C PHE A 80 -19.33 6.88 -20.65
N GLN A 81 -18.80 8.01 -21.12
CA GLN A 81 -17.56 8.02 -21.90
C GLN A 81 -16.37 7.81 -20.95
N GLY A 82 -15.58 6.78 -21.22
CA GLY A 82 -14.43 6.38 -20.44
C GLY A 82 -13.36 7.47 -20.35
N GLY A 83 -13.23 8.08 -19.18
CA GLY A 83 -12.07 8.86 -18.77
C GLY A 83 -11.29 8.08 -17.72
N GLY A 84 -10.16 7.47 -18.12
CA GLY A 84 -9.23 6.87 -17.16
C GLY A 84 -8.62 7.94 -16.23
N PRO A 85 -8.25 7.59 -14.98
CA PRO A 85 -7.92 8.55 -13.92
C PRO A 85 -6.57 9.29 -14.08
N TYR A 86 -5.97 9.31 -15.28
CA TYR A 86 -4.69 9.95 -15.55
C TYR A 86 -4.74 10.99 -16.70
N GLY A 87 -5.95 11.41 -17.10
CA GLY A 87 -6.12 12.53 -18.03
C GLY A 87 -5.74 13.86 -17.38
N GLY A 88 -4.60 14.42 -17.81
CA GLY A 88 -4.08 15.73 -17.37
C GLY A 88 -4.97 16.90 -17.80
N GLY A 89 -6.09 17.09 -17.10
CA GLY A 89 -6.81 18.36 -17.12
C GLY A 89 -5.99 19.47 -16.44
N PRO A 90 -6.19 20.75 -16.80
CA PRO A 90 -5.45 21.86 -16.22
C PRO A 90 -5.62 21.81 -14.69
N ALA A 91 -4.50 21.77 -13.98
CA ALA A 91 -4.45 21.71 -12.54
C ALA A 91 -5.35 22.81 -11.97
N ARG A 92 -6.54 22.43 -11.49
CA ARG A 92 -7.32 23.30 -10.62
C ARG A 92 -6.37 23.64 -9.48
N ARG A 93 -5.96 24.90 -9.39
CA ARG A 93 -5.17 25.43 -8.27
C ARG A 93 -5.93 25.06 -7.01
N ARG A 94 -5.54 23.95 -6.41
CA ARG A 94 -6.02 23.52 -5.11
C ARG A 94 -5.75 24.71 -4.21
N ALA A 95 -6.80 25.26 -3.60
CA ALA A 95 -6.68 26.38 -2.66
C ALA A 95 -5.43 26.12 -1.82
N SER A 96 -4.47 27.05 -1.89
CA SER A 96 -3.18 26.92 -1.25
C SER A 96 -3.43 26.52 0.19
N ARG A 97 -3.12 25.24 0.51
CA ARG A 97 -3.18 24.75 1.88
C ARG A 97 -2.36 25.73 2.72
N GLY A 98 -2.94 26.20 3.82
CA GLY A 98 -2.30 27.21 4.67
C GLY A 98 -0.89 26.80 5.08
N PRO A 99 -0.05 27.77 5.50
CA PRO A 99 1.31 27.47 5.95
C PRO A 99 1.31 26.34 6.99
N MET A 100 2.33 25.46 6.93
CA MET A 100 2.53 24.45 7.97
C MET A 100 2.61 25.14 9.33
N GLY A 101 1.93 24.58 10.32
CA GLY A 101 1.87 25.15 11.66
C GLY A 101 3.04 24.71 12.54
N PRO A 102 2.92 24.87 13.86
CA PRO A 102 3.93 24.37 14.79
C PRO A 102 4.07 22.84 14.64
N PHE A 103 5.32 22.39 14.65
CA PHE A 103 5.65 20.96 14.59
C PHE A 103 5.87 20.40 15.99
N ARG A 104 5.37 19.19 16.22
CA ARG A 104 5.84 18.29 17.28
C ARG A 104 6.79 17.26 16.69
N SER A 105 7.67 16.73 17.54
CA SER A 105 8.60 15.66 17.16
C SER A 105 8.29 14.40 17.96
N TYR A 106 8.26 13.26 17.29
CA TYR A 106 8.14 11.94 17.94
C TYR A 106 8.98 10.94 17.17
N HIS A 107 9.94 10.27 17.82
CA HIS A 107 10.87 9.32 17.18
C HIS A 107 11.58 9.90 15.94
N GLY A 108 11.82 11.22 15.91
CA GLY A 108 12.44 11.93 14.78
C GLY A 108 11.49 12.24 13.62
N PHE A 109 10.20 11.87 13.70
CA PHE A 109 9.16 12.30 12.77
C PHE A 109 8.65 13.69 13.13
N ARG A 110 8.33 14.49 12.11
CA ARG A 110 7.75 15.84 12.27
C ARG A 110 6.25 15.77 12.08
N ILE A 111 5.50 16.24 13.06
CA ILE A 111 4.03 16.20 13.09
C ILE A 111 3.51 17.64 13.10
N ASP A 112 2.89 18.08 12.01
CA ASP A 112 2.18 19.38 11.92
C ASP A 112 0.82 19.26 12.61
N VAL A 113 0.68 20.01 13.71
CA VAL A 113 -0.57 20.10 14.49
C VAL A 113 -1.35 21.38 14.23
N GLY A 114 -0.83 22.32 13.43
CA GLY A 114 -1.41 23.67 13.30
C GLY A 114 -2.82 23.70 12.72
N GLY A 115 -3.19 22.72 11.89
CA GLY A 115 -4.57 22.57 11.41
C GLY A 115 -5.57 22.07 12.46
N ALA A 116 -5.07 21.62 13.61
CA ALA A 116 -5.80 20.91 14.65
C ALA A 116 -5.72 21.56 16.05
N GLU A 117 -4.96 22.64 16.19
CA GLU A 117 -4.87 23.40 17.46
C GLU A 117 -6.24 23.94 17.89
N GLY A 118 -6.50 23.88 19.19
CA GLY A 118 -7.77 24.31 19.79
C GLY A 118 -8.95 23.36 19.59
N ARG A 119 -8.75 22.19 18.95
CA ARG A 119 -9.84 21.21 18.77
C ARG A 119 -9.92 20.24 19.95
N ILE A 120 -11.14 19.93 20.38
CA ILE A 120 -11.53 19.15 21.58
C ILE A 120 -10.92 17.73 21.66
N ARG A 121 -10.20 17.25 20.64
CA ARG A 121 -9.63 15.89 20.59
C ARG A 121 -8.20 15.82 20.07
N LEU A 122 -7.46 16.93 20.13
CA LEU A 122 -6.09 16.98 19.62
C LEU A 122 -5.18 15.93 20.27
N ASP A 123 -5.24 15.76 21.59
CA ASP A 123 -4.37 14.81 22.30
C ASP A 123 -4.62 13.36 21.87
N GLY A 124 -5.89 12.97 21.71
CA GLY A 124 -6.24 11.63 21.20
C GLY A 124 -5.78 11.41 19.76
N ALA A 125 -5.86 12.43 18.91
CA ALA A 125 -5.34 12.36 17.54
C ALA A 125 -3.81 12.24 17.52
N ILE A 126 -3.11 12.98 18.39
CA ILE A 126 -1.65 12.87 18.54
C ILE A 126 -1.25 11.48 19.03
N ALA A 127 -1.93 10.94 20.04
CA ALA A 127 -1.68 9.58 20.52
C ALA A 127 -1.86 8.54 19.41
N ALA A 128 -2.93 8.65 18.62
CA ALA A 128 -3.14 7.76 17.47
C ALA A 128 -2.05 7.89 16.40
N VAL A 129 -1.51 9.11 16.16
CA VAL A 129 -0.36 9.30 15.27
C VAL A 129 0.92 8.67 15.84
N HIS A 130 1.13 8.75 17.16
CA HIS A 130 2.26 8.07 17.80
C HIS A 130 2.16 6.55 17.63
N ASP A 131 0.99 5.95 17.86
CA ASP A 131 0.78 4.50 17.63
C ASP A 131 1.14 4.09 16.19
N GLN A 132 0.76 4.92 15.22
CA GLN A 132 1.10 4.71 13.81
C GLN A 132 2.60 4.85 13.51
N ILE A 133 3.28 5.79 14.16
CA ILE A 133 4.75 5.93 14.07
C ILE A 133 5.43 4.70 14.67
N ASP A 134 4.94 4.18 15.79
CA ASP A 134 5.47 2.96 16.42
C ASP A 134 5.30 1.72 15.54
N ILE A 135 4.23 1.66 14.74
CA ILE A 135 4.07 0.62 13.71
C ILE A 135 5.16 0.76 12.64
N VAL A 136 5.42 1.98 12.15
CA VAL A 136 6.47 2.23 11.15
C VAL A 136 7.85 1.84 11.69
N ASP A 137 8.19 2.26 12.91
CA ASP A 137 9.48 1.93 13.54
C ASP A 137 9.66 0.42 13.74
N ARG A 138 8.60 -0.31 14.10
CA ARG A 138 8.65 -1.78 14.30
C ARG A 138 8.49 -2.61 13.04
N SER A 139 8.09 -2.00 11.91
CA SER A 139 7.91 -2.69 10.62
C SER A 139 9.20 -3.27 10.02
N GLY A 140 10.35 -2.96 10.63
CA GLY A 140 11.65 -3.48 10.25
C GLY A 140 12.22 -2.84 8.98
N VAL A 141 11.71 -1.69 8.55
CA VAL A 141 12.33 -0.89 7.48
C VAL A 141 13.75 -0.49 7.86
N GLY A 142 14.67 -0.56 6.91
CA GLY A 142 16.08 -0.21 7.15
C GLY A 142 16.27 1.27 7.51
N PRO A 143 17.37 1.63 8.19
CA PRO A 143 17.58 2.99 8.70
C PRO A 143 17.59 4.07 7.61
N ALA A 144 18.12 3.76 6.42
CA ALA A 144 18.10 4.68 5.29
C ALA A 144 16.67 4.98 4.78
N MET A 145 15.79 3.98 4.79
CA MET A 145 14.38 4.17 4.41
C MET A 145 13.65 4.96 5.48
N LEU A 146 13.88 4.64 6.75
CA LEU A 146 13.27 5.33 7.87
C LEU A 146 13.67 6.82 7.91
N ALA A 147 14.91 7.14 7.58
CA ALA A 147 15.37 8.53 7.43
C ALA A 147 14.60 9.29 6.33
N ARG A 148 14.28 8.63 5.20
CA ARG A 148 13.45 9.21 4.14
C ARG A 148 12.02 9.46 4.60
N PHE A 149 11.44 8.54 5.37
CA PHE A 149 10.10 8.74 5.93
C PHE A 149 10.06 9.92 6.90
N ARG A 150 11.03 10.02 7.82
CA ARG A 150 11.17 11.15 8.75
C ARG A 150 11.34 12.51 8.07
N ALA A 151 11.88 12.53 6.86
CA ALA A 151 12.00 13.76 6.06
C ALA A 151 10.64 14.29 5.56
N VAL A 152 9.61 13.44 5.48
CA VAL A 152 8.26 13.81 5.04
C VAL A 152 7.39 14.10 6.27
N PRO A 153 6.93 15.34 6.47
CA PRO A 153 6.07 15.66 7.61
C PRO A 153 4.73 14.94 7.56
N ILE A 154 4.19 14.68 8.74
CA ILE A 154 2.84 14.16 8.95
C ILE A 154 1.94 15.35 9.32
N ARG A 155 0.86 15.57 8.58
CA ARG A 155 -0.18 16.53 8.92
C ARG A 155 -1.38 15.81 9.51
N ILE A 156 -1.84 16.26 10.67
CA ILE A 156 -3.08 15.77 11.26
C ILE A 156 -4.27 16.49 10.61
N SER A 157 -5.17 15.71 10.01
CA SER A 157 -6.48 16.16 9.55
C SER A 157 -7.56 15.76 10.55
N VAL A 158 -8.08 16.76 11.26
CA VAL A 158 -9.18 16.64 12.23
C VAL A 158 -10.56 16.88 11.60
N SER A 159 -10.65 16.86 10.28
CA SER A 159 -11.95 16.93 9.59
C SER A 159 -12.63 15.56 9.68
N PHE A 160 -13.52 15.42 10.67
CA PHE A 160 -14.37 14.23 10.89
C PHE A 160 -15.37 13.96 9.74
N ALA A 161 -15.49 14.86 8.77
CA ALA A 161 -16.34 14.74 7.59
C ALA A 161 -15.74 13.86 6.48
N GLY A 162 -15.24 12.66 6.84
CA GLY A 162 -14.91 11.60 5.87
C GLY A 162 -13.59 11.74 5.09
N GLY A 163 -12.70 12.66 5.47
CA GLY A 163 -11.38 12.75 4.85
C GLY A 163 -10.44 11.66 5.37
N GLY A 164 -10.30 10.55 4.63
CA GLY A 164 -9.35 9.50 4.96
C GLY A 164 -7.89 9.97 4.95
N SER A 165 -7.01 9.15 5.53
CA SER A 165 -5.56 9.29 5.37
C SER A 165 -5.20 9.17 3.89
N HIS A 166 -4.27 9.99 3.41
CA HIS A 166 -3.84 9.97 2.02
C HIS A 166 -2.48 10.68 1.80
N TYR A 167 -1.77 10.20 0.78
CA TYR A 167 -0.66 10.87 0.12
C TYR A 167 -0.90 10.91 -1.41
N SER A 168 -0.79 12.10 -2.00
CA SER A 168 -1.08 12.33 -3.44
C SER A 168 0.09 13.00 -4.17
N GLY A 169 1.33 12.73 -3.75
CA GLY A 169 2.53 13.31 -4.35
C GLY A 169 2.95 14.67 -3.77
N GLY A 170 2.39 15.07 -2.63
CA GLY A 170 2.70 16.34 -1.96
C GLY A 170 3.98 16.32 -1.13
N SER A 171 4.19 17.40 -0.36
CA SER A 171 5.33 17.51 0.56
C SER A 171 5.17 16.75 1.88
N GLU A 172 3.95 16.29 2.19
CA GLU A 172 3.52 15.77 3.50
C GLU A 172 2.57 14.57 3.32
N VAL A 173 2.49 13.73 4.36
CA VAL A 173 1.42 12.72 4.52
C VAL A 173 0.29 13.33 5.33
N THR A 174 -0.96 13.16 4.90
CA THR A 174 -2.12 13.56 5.71
C THR A 174 -2.70 12.34 6.40
N LEU A 175 -2.79 12.38 7.73
CA LEU A 175 -3.47 11.35 8.51
C LEU A 175 -4.81 11.90 9.00
N GLY A 176 -5.88 11.19 8.67
CA GLY A 176 -7.26 11.50 9.08
C GLY A 176 -7.97 10.27 9.62
N SER A 177 -8.97 10.50 10.46
CA SER A 177 -9.86 9.45 11.00
C SER A 177 -9.17 8.30 11.73
N LEU A 178 -8.02 8.57 12.35
CA LEU A 178 -7.34 7.60 13.20
C LEU A 178 -8.02 7.52 14.58
N GLN A 179 -8.06 6.31 15.13
CA GLN A 179 -8.46 6.06 16.51
C GLN A 179 -7.22 5.66 17.32
N ALA A 180 -7.24 5.96 18.61
CA ALA A 180 -6.20 5.45 19.51
C ALA A 180 -6.21 3.92 19.49
N ASN A 181 -5.02 3.30 19.51
CA ASN A 181 -4.83 1.85 19.38
C ASN A 181 -5.26 1.26 18.02
N ASP A 182 -5.37 2.07 16.95
CA ASP A 182 -5.56 1.54 15.61
C ASP A 182 -4.31 0.76 15.18
N THR A 183 -4.45 -0.56 15.11
CA THR A 183 -3.35 -1.48 14.76
C THR A 183 -3.17 -1.63 13.25
N ARG A 184 -4.04 -1.01 12.44
CA ARG A 184 -3.87 -1.00 10.98
C ARG A 184 -2.65 -0.15 10.64
N PRO A 185 -1.77 -0.58 9.71
CA PRO A 185 -0.57 0.16 9.36
C PRO A 185 -0.88 1.31 8.38
N VAL A 186 -1.73 2.25 8.77
CA VAL A 186 -2.22 3.35 7.92
C VAL A 186 -1.08 4.28 7.52
N LEU A 187 -0.27 4.76 8.47
CA LEU A 187 0.87 5.63 8.14
C LEU A 187 1.92 4.91 7.30
N LEU A 188 2.18 3.63 7.59
CA LEU A 188 3.10 2.83 6.79
C LEU A 188 2.63 2.72 5.35
N HIS A 189 1.32 2.52 5.13
CA HIS A 189 0.69 2.51 3.82
C HIS A 189 0.88 3.84 3.08
N GLU A 190 0.64 4.97 3.73
CA GLU A 190 0.89 6.29 3.12
C GLU A 190 2.38 6.49 2.78
N TYR A 191 3.30 6.00 3.61
CA TYR A 191 4.73 6.05 3.31
C TYR A 191 5.13 5.15 2.14
N MET A 192 4.39 4.09 1.85
CA MET A 192 4.63 3.32 0.62
C MET A 192 4.29 4.15 -0.62
N HIS A 193 3.21 4.94 -0.59
CA HIS A 193 2.95 5.90 -1.67
C HIS A 193 4.03 6.98 -1.78
N VAL A 194 4.56 7.46 -0.64
CA VAL A 194 5.72 8.39 -0.65
C VAL A 194 6.93 7.75 -1.33
N LEU A 195 7.25 6.50 -0.97
CA LEU A 195 8.37 5.77 -1.53
C LEU A 195 8.22 5.61 -3.04
N GLU A 196 7.06 5.12 -3.49
CA GLU A 196 6.76 4.92 -4.91
C GLU A 196 6.88 6.23 -5.69
N TYR A 197 6.20 7.28 -5.23
CA TYR A 197 6.18 8.56 -5.94
C TYR A 197 7.57 9.20 -6.04
N ARG A 198 8.34 9.21 -4.93
CA ARG A 198 9.58 10.00 -4.85
C ARG A 198 10.82 9.25 -5.30
N THR A 199 10.79 7.92 -5.27
CA THR A 199 12.01 7.11 -5.45
C THR A 199 11.95 6.24 -6.69
N PHE A 200 10.77 5.76 -7.09
CA PHE A 200 10.70 4.86 -8.23
C PHE A 200 10.77 5.64 -9.55
N PRO A 201 11.47 5.12 -10.56
CA PRO A 201 11.40 5.65 -11.91
C PRO A 201 9.94 5.70 -12.37
N GLY A 202 9.48 6.88 -12.80
CA GLY A 202 8.09 7.11 -13.21
C GLY A 202 7.08 7.32 -12.08
N GLY A 203 7.51 7.32 -10.80
CA GLY A 203 6.63 7.50 -9.65
C GLY A 203 5.50 6.47 -9.62
N PHE A 204 4.26 6.93 -9.48
CA PHE A 204 3.05 6.08 -9.56
C PHE A 204 2.83 5.40 -10.93
N ARG A 205 3.62 5.76 -11.96
CA ARG A 205 3.62 5.10 -13.26
C ARG A 205 4.77 4.11 -13.41
N ASN A 206 5.36 3.66 -12.31
CA ASN A 206 6.47 2.72 -12.32
C ASN A 206 6.09 1.44 -13.09
N ALA A 207 6.85 1.13 -14.14
CA ALA A 207 6.55 0.02 -15.04
C ALA A 207 6.61 -1.34 -14.34
N THR A 208 7.51 -1.51 -13.37
CA THR A 208 7.67 -2.76 -12.62
C THR A 208 6.46 -3.04 -11.73
N VAL A 209 6.03 -2.05 -10.94
CA VAL A 209 4.81 -2.18 -10.12
C VAL A 209 3.60 -2.46 -10.98
N ARG A 210 3.44 -1.71 -12.09
CA ARG A 210 2.33 -1.90 -13.01
C ARG A 210 2.30 -3.30 -13.61
N ARG A 211 3.45 -3.86 -14.01
CA ARG A 211 3.54 -5.23 -14.51
C ARG A 211 3.00 -6.25 -13.51
N PHE A 212 3.42 -6.16 -12.23
CA PHE A 212 2.93 -7.08 -11.19
C PHE A 212 1.43 -6.92 -10.91
N PHE A 213 0.93 -5.68 -10.92
CA PHE A 213 -0.49 -5.42 -10.82
C PHE A 213 -1.29 -6.03 -11.98
N ASP A 214 -0.85 -5.80 -13.21
CA ASP A 214 -1.52 -6.30 -14.42
C ASP A 214 -1.49 -7.84 -14.46
N GLU A 215 -0.38 -8.46 -14.05
CA GLU A 215 -0.27 -9.92 -13.88
C GLU A 215 -1.26 -10.45 -12.84
N ALA A 216 -1.31 -9.82 -11.65
CA ALA A 216 -2.21 -10.22 -10.58
C ALA A 216 -3.68 -10.17 -11.02
N ARG A 217 -4.05 -9.14 -11.81
CA ARG A 217 -5.38 -8.99 -12.38
C ARG A 217 -5.64 -10.05 -13.46
N ALA A 218 -4.74 -10.20 -14.43
CA ALA A 218 -4.91 -11.13 -15.55
C ALA A 218 -5.05 -12.58 -15.10
N ARG A 219 -4.38 -12.96 -14.02
CA ARG A 219 -4.40 -14.31 -13.46
C ARG A 219 -5.43 -14.51 -12.34
N GLY A 220 -6.20 -13.48 -11.99
CA GLY A 220 -7.21 -13.56 -10.91
C GLY A 220 -6.62 -13.93 -9.55
N LEU A 221 -5.42 -13.44 -9.22
CA LEU A 221 -4.69 -13.86 -8.00
C LEU A 221 -5.31 -13.30 -6.72
N TYR A 222 -6.15 -12.27 -6.83
CA TYR A 222 -6.88 -11.66 -5.72
C TYR A 222 -8.29 -11.29 -6.15
N PRO A 223 -9.22 -11.13 -5.20
CA PRO A 223 -10.56 -10.66 -5.52
C PRO A 223 -10.50 -9.33 -6.30
N PRO A 224 -11.20 -9.19 -7.44
CA PRO A 224 -11.12 -7.98 -8.27
C PRO A 224 -11.62 -6.71 -7.53
N GLU A 225 -12.50 -6.89 -6.55
CA GLU A 225 -13.06 -5.84 -5.67
C GLU A 225 -12.15 -5.49 -4.48
N ALA A 226 -11.07 -6.25 -4.25
CA ALA A 226 -10.15 -5.95 -3.17
C ALA A 226 -9.57 -4.53 -3.35
N TYR A 227 -9.47 -3.78 -2.26
CA TYR A 227 -9.01 -2.38 -2.29
C TYR A 227 -7.68 -2.19 -3.03
N MET A 228 -6.73 -3.11 -2.82
CA MET A 228 -5.43 -3.09 -3.49
C MET A 228 -5.52 -3.31 -5.00
N MET A 229 -6.62 -3.88 -5.50
CA MET A 229 -6.86 -4.12 -6.93
C MET A 229 -7.49 -2.91 -7.64
N SER A 230 -7.73 -1.80 -6.94
CA SER A 230 -8.30 -0.58 -7.51
C SER A 230 -7.36 0.08 -8.53
N ASN A 231 -6.05 0.17 -8.22
CA ASN A 231 -5.03 0.68 -9.13
C ASN A 231 -3.60 0.22 -8.71
N PRO A 232 -2.57 0.39 -9.57
CA PRO A 232 -1.20 -0.05 -9.26
C PRO A 232 -0.56 0.57 -8.00
N ALA A 233 -0.88 1.82 -7.68
CA ALA A 233 -0.30 2.48 -6.51
C ALA A 233 -0.86 1.89 -5.21
N GLU A 234 -2.18 1.64 -5.16
CA GLU A 234 -2.81 0.94 -4.04
C GLU A 234 -2.33 -0.50 -3.91
N PHE A 235 -2.16 -1.18 -5.05
CA PHE A 235 -1.56 -2.52 -5.09
C PHE A 235 -0.20 -2.53 -4.40
N PHE A 236 0.70 -1.64 -4.80
CA PHE A 236 2.01 -1.53 -4.16
C PHE A 236 1.89 -1.17 -2.69
N ALA A 237 1.15 -0.12 -2.34
CA ALA A 237 1.10 0.37 -0.96
C ALA A 237 0.51 -0.64 0.02
N VAL A 238 -0.56 -1.36 -0.36
CA VAL A 238 -1.15 -2.39 0.51
C VAL A 238 -0.24 -3.61 0.63
N THR A 239 0.26 -4.13 -0.49
CA THR A 239 1.09 -5.34 -0.47
C THR A 239 2.46 -5.11 0.18
N ALA A 240 3.10 -3.96 -0.03
CA ALA A 240 4.33 -3.59 0.65
C ALA A 240 4.11 -3.38 2.17
N SER A 241 2.99 -2.76 2.57
CA SER A 241 2.63 -2.64 3.99
C SER A 241 2.42 -4.01 4.63
N CYS A 242 1.74 -4.93 3.94
CA CYS A 242 1.57 -6.30 4.38
C CYS A 242 2.91 -7.05 4.45
N PHE A 243 3.79 -6.87 3.47
CA PHE A 243 5.12 -7.46 3.46
C PHE A 243 5.96 -6.98 4.66
N LEU A 244 5.92 -5.69 5.00
CA LEU A 244 6.68 -5.14 6.13
C LEU A 244 6.04 -5.50 7.48
N ASN A 245 4.74 -5.24 7.64
CA ASN A 245 4.01 -5.43 8.89
C ASN A 245 3.67 -6.91 9.19
N GLY A 246 3.78 -7.79 8.20
CA GLY A 246 3.41 -9.21 8.29
C GLY A 246 1.91 -9.44 8.05
N THR A 247 1.05 -8.62 8.64
CA THR A 247 -0.41 -8.70 8.46
C THR A 247 -1.05 -7.33 8.21
N VAL A 248 -2.21 -7.35 7.56
CA VAL A 248 -3.08 -6.18 7.32
C VAL A 248 -4.54 -6.61 7.44
N ALA A 249 -5.45 -5.66 7.72
CA ALA A 249 -6.87 -5.94 7.94
C ALA A 249 -7.67 -6.27 6.66
N ARG A 250 -7.04 -6.19 5.50
CA ARG A 250 -7.66 -6.38 4.17
C ARG A 250 -6.75 -7.23 3.30
N ASP A 251 -7.24 -7.74 2.18
CA ASP A 251 -6.38 -8.45 1.21
C ASP A 251 -5.05 -7.71 0.97
N PRO A 252 -3.91 -8.42 0.97
CA PRO A 252 -3.77 -9.88 0.93
C PRO A 252 -3.80 -10.57 2.32
N TYR A 253 -4.17 -9.85 3.38
CA TYR A 253 -4.21 -10.24 4.80
C TYR A 253 -2.85 -10.58 5.43
N THR A 254 -2.05 -11.41 4.79
CA THR A 254 -0.76 -11.88 5.31
C THR A 254 0.34 -11.83 4.25
N ARG A 255 1.58 -11.66 4.73
CA ARG A 255 2.79 -11.73 3.93
C ARG A 255 2.87 -13.06 3.15
N ASP A 256 2.48 -14.16 3.78
CA ASP A 256 2.49 -15.51 3.20
C ASP A 256 1.53 -15.64 2.02
N THR A 257 0.40 -14.93 2.02
CA THR A 257 -0.50 -14.85 0.86
C THR A 257 0.23 -14.27 -0.36
N ILE A 258 1.01 -13.20 -0.18
CA ILE A 258 1.80 -12.60 -1.26
C ILE A 258 2.84 -13.61 -1.77
N ARG A 259 3.60 -14.21 -0.85
CA ARG A 259 4.63 -15.22 -1.16
C ARG A 259 4.09 -16.38 -1.98
N THR A 260 2.91 -16.86 -1.62
CA THR A 260 2.28 -18.03 -2.26
C THR A 260 1.66 -17.67 -3.61
N ARG A 261 0.93 -16.56 -3.69
CA ARG A 261 0.17 -16.20 -4.91
C ARG A 261 1.04 -15.52 -5.97
N GLN A 262 2.04 -14.74 -5.56
CA GLN A 262 2.94 -14.01 -6.45
C GLN A 262 4.41 -14.09 -5.96
N PRO A 263 5.08 -15.24 -6.10
CA PRO A 263 6.44 -15.44 -5.60
C PRO A 263 7.46 -14.46 -6.21
N ASP A 264 7.34 -14.13 -7.50
CA ASP A 264 8.26 -13.18 -8.14
C ASP A 264 8.09 -11.75 -7.60
N TYR A 265 6.86 -11.36 -7.30
CA TYR A 265 6.59 -10.08 -6.65
C TYR A 265 7.08 -10.06 -5.20
N TYR A 266 6.90 -11.16 -4.47
CA TYR A 266 7.48 -11.32 -3.13
C TYR A 266 9.00 -11.20 -3.13
N ALA A 267 9.67 -11.80 -4.12
CA ALA A 267 11.11 -11.67 -4.30
C ALA A 267 11.51 -10.23 -4.63
N TYR A 268 10.72 -9.52 -5.44
CA TYR A 268 10.90 -8.08 -5.69
C TYR A 268 10.82 -7.25 -4.40
N LEU A 269 9.79 -7.46 -3.57
CA LEU A 269 9.65 -6.77 -2.28
C LEU A 269 10.79 -7.10 -1.32
N SER A 270 11.26 -8.35 -1.34
CA SER A 270 12.41 -8.80 -0.54
C SER A 270 13.72 -8.11 -0.95
N ARG A 271 13.93 -7.87 -2.25
CA ARG A 271 15.08 -7.07 -2.71
C ARG A 271 14.96 -5.60 -2.31
N LEU A 272 13.75 -5.06 -2.32
CA LEU A 272 13.50 -3.65 -2.00
C LEU A 272 13.66 -3.34 -0.50
N PHE A 273 13.17 -4.23 0.36
CA PHE A 273 13.06 -3.99 1.81
C PHE A 273 13.93 -4.89 2.67
N GLY A 274 14.68 -5.80 2.05
CA GLY A 274 15.38 -6.89 2.73
C GLY A 274 14.49 -8.13 2.95
N PRO A 275 15.11 -9.29 3.16
CA PRO A 275 14.39 -10.54 3.40
C PRO A 275 13.58 -10.45 4.70
N ARG A 276 12.46 -11.16 4.75
CA ARG A 276 11.61 -11.26 5.93
C ARG A 276 11.43 -12.72 6.33
N PRO A 277 11.38 -13.02 7.65
CA PRO A 277 11.05 -14.36 8.10
C PRO A 277 9.62 -14.70 7.68
N ASP A 278 9.39 -15.97 7.38
CA ASP A 278 8.05 -16.49 7.10
C ASP A 278 7.16 -16.30 8.34
N SER A 279 5.89 -15.96 8.11
CA SER A 279 4.94 -15.73 9.21
C SER A 279 4.75 -16.99 10.08
N ALA A 280 5.02 -18.18 9.54
CA ALA A 280 5.00 -19.45 10.27
C ALA A 280 6.14 -19.60 11.30
N ALA A 281 7.28 -18.91 11.15
CA ALA A 281 8.43 -19.07 12.04
C ALA A 281 8.26 -18.34 13.38
N VAL A 282 7.42 -17.29 13.43
CA VAL A 282 7.24 -16.44 14.62
C VAL A 282 6.35 -17.12 15.68
N GLY A 283 5.47 -18.04 15.26
CA GLY A 283 4.59 -18.78 16.18
C GLY A 283 5.31 -19.80 17.07
N THR A 284 6.47 -20.32 16.63
CA THR A 284 7.17 -21.39 17.35
C THR A 284 8.09 -20.86 18.45
N THR A 285 8.65 -19.66 18.31
CA THR A 285 9.63 -19.13 19.28
C THR A 285 8.98 -18.55 20.54
N ALA A 286 7.79 -17.94 20.42
CA ALA A 286 7.07 -17.39 21.57
C ALA A 286 6.57 -18.47 22.55
N ALA A 287 6.31 -19.69 22.07
CA ALA A 287 5.89 -20.83 22.90
C ALA A 287 7.07 -21.50 23.66
N VAL A 288 8.31 -21.30 23.23
CA VAL A 288 9.51 -21.88 23.87
C VAL A 288 10.08 -20.94 24.94
N ALA A 289 9.92 -19.63 24.80
CA ALA A 289 10.38 -18.66 25.80
C ALA A 289 9.47 -18.57 27.05
N ALA A 290 8.37 -19.31 27.09
CA ALA A 290 7.40 -19.34 28.19
C ALA A 290 7.39 -20.68 28.96
N ARG A 291 8.46 -21.49 28.84
CA ARG A 291 8.62 -22.76 29.57
C ARG A 291 9.88 -22.76 30.41
#